data_AF-A0A7K1IZ43-F1
#
_entry.id   AF-A0A7K1IZ43-F1
#
_cell.length_a   1.000
_cell.length_b   1.000
_cell.length_c   1.000
_cell.angle_alpha   90.00
_cell.angle_beta   90.00
_cell.angle_gamma   90.00
#
_symmetry.space_group_name_H-M   'P 1'
#
loop_
_entity.id
_entity.type
_entity.pdbx_description
1 polymer ?
#
loop_
_entity_poly.entity_id
_entity_poly.type
_entity_poly.pdbx_seq_one_letter_code
_entity_poly.pdbx_strand_id
1 'polypeptide(L)'
;MLGVIASVILGGVMCVAGGSKIAMGKRWPIEAQALGAPQSIAPIVPWCEIALGALLIVQLKPEVIGALSLALLVAFTLLIMRQLQKGERPVCACFGSWSSKPLSWNHVARNAGFIALAVITIVA
;
A
#
# COMPACT_ATOMS: atom_id res chain seq x y z
N MET A 1 -4.49 22.99 -4.73
CA MET A 1 -4.67 22.81 -3.26
C MET A 1 -5.21 21.42 -2.94
N LEU A 2 -6.24 20.95 -3.66
CA LEU A 2 -6.75 19.58 -3.50
C LEU A 2 -5.69 18.50 -3.76
N GLY A 3 -4.88 18.61 -4.82
CA GLY A 3 -3.79 17.66 -5.11
C GLY A 3 -2.74 17.57 -4.01
N VAL A 4 -2.33 18.71 -3.44
CA VAL A 4 -1.38 18.75 -2.30
C VAL A 4 -1.96 18.05 -1.07
N ILE A 5 -3.23 18.30 -0.73
CA ILE A 5 -3.88 17.63 0.40
C ILE A 5 -3.94 16.12 0.15
N ALA A 6 -4.36 15.70 -1.04
CA ALA A 6 -4.39 14.29 -1.42
C ALA A 6 -3.01 13.63 -1.34
N SER A 7 -1.98 14.33 -1.84
CA SER A 7 -0.57 13.93 -1.80
C SER A 7 -0.07 13.72 -0.38
N VAL A 8 -0.32 14.67 0.52
CA VAL A 8 0.09 14.57 1.93
C VAL A 8 -0.64 13.42 2.64
N ILE A 9 -1.95 13.27 2.42
CA ILE A 9 -2.73 12.17 3.01
C ILE A 9 -2.20 10.82 2.51
N LEU A 10 -2.05 10.66 1.20
CA LEU A 10 -1.52 9.45 0.59
C LEU A 10 -0.10 9.14 1.08
N GLY A 11 0.74 10.17 1.19
CA GLY A 11 2.10 10.04 1.69
C GLY A 11 2.14 9.57 3.14
N GLY A 12 1.29 10.13 4.01
CA GLY A 12 1.11 9.66 5.39
C GLY A 12 0.67 8.20 5.46
N VAL A 13 -0.29 7.80 4.62
CA VAL A 13 -0.75 6.41 4.52
C VAL A 13 0.38 5.47 4.11
N MET A 14 1.19 5.84 3.12
CA MET A 14 2.32 5.04 2.66
C MET A 14 3.41 4.90 3.74
N CYS A 15 3.73 5.99 4.46
CA CYS A 15 4.67 5.94 5.58
C CYS A 15 4.17 5.03 6.71
N VAL A 16 2.88 5.11 7.08
CA VAL A 16 2.28 4.23 8.09
C VAL A 16 2.28 2.78 7.63
N ALA A 17 1.96 2.53 6.36
CA ALA A 17 1.98 1.18 5.78
C ALA A 17 3.40 0.59 5.84
N GLY A 18 4.43 1.31 5.38
CA GLY A 18 5.80 0.83 5.42
C GLY A 18 6.31 0.65 6.85
N GLY A 19 6.07 1.63 7.74
CA GLY A 19 6.43 1.53 9.16
C GLY A 19 5.79 0.34 9.86
N SER A 20 4.51 0.05 9.57
CA SER A 20 3.81 -1.11 10.11
C SER A 20 4.43 -2.44 9.68
N LYS A 21 4.94 -2.53 8.44
CA LYS A 21 5.61 -3.72 7.93
C LYS A 21 7.00 -3.91 8.53
N ILE A 22 7.74 -2.82 8.73
CA ILE A 22 9.02 -2.86 9.46
C ILE A 22 8.79 -3.33 10.90
N ALA A 23 7.75 -2.82 11.58
CA ALA A 23 7.40 -3.22 12.95
C ALA A 23 7.05 -4.72 13.07
N MET A 24 6.50 -5.34 12.02
CA MET A 24 6.26 -6.79 11.97
C MET A 24 7.54 -7.62 11.81
N GLY A 25 8.64 -7.01 11.36
CA GLY A 25 9.93 -7.66 11.14
C GLY A 25 9.81 -8.90 10.25
N LYS A 26 10.26 -10.05 10.75
CA LYS A 26 10.31 -11.32 9.99
C LYS A 26 8.93 -11.89 9.62
N ARG A 27 7.84 -11.41 10.24
CA ARG A 27 6.49 -11.88 9.92
C ARG A 27 6.02 -11.35 8.57
N TRP A 28 6.40 -10.12 8.21
CA TRP A 28 5.97 -9.49 6.97
C TRP A 28 6.30 -10.31 5.71
N PRO A 29 7.54 -10.76 5.45
CA PRO A 29 7.84 -11.52 4.22
C PRO A 29 7.13 -12.87 4.12
N ILE A 30 6.77 -13.47 5.26
CA ILE A 30 6.02 -14.74 5.31
C ILE A 30 4.56 -14.49 4.93
N GLU A 31 3.94 -13.47 5.53
CA GLU A 31 2.55 -13.12 5.21
C GLU A 31 2.41 -12.53 3.80
N ALA A 32 3.41 -11.80 3.32
CA ALA A 32 3.45 -11.30 1.95
C ALA A 32 3.52 -12.45 0.92
N GLN A 33 4.26 -13.52 1.22
CA GLN A 33 4.26 -14.73 0.39
C GLN A 33 2.91 -15.44 0.41
N ALA A 34 2.21 -15.48 1.55
CA ALA A 34 0.86 -16.02 1.62
C ALA A 34 -0.16 -15.22 0.79
N LEU A 35 0.15 -13.94 0.49
CA LEU A 35 -0.61 -13.11 -0.47
C LEU A 35 -0.20 -13.34 -1.93
N GLY A 36 0.86 -14.12 -2.19
CA GLY A 36 1.41 -14.37 -3.52
C GLY A 36 2.48 -13.37 -3.96
N ALA A 37 3.06 -12.58 -3.05
CA ALA A 37 4.17 -11.68 -3.38
C ALA A 37 5.51 -12.45 -3.51
N PRO A 38 6.39 -12.07 -4.45
CA PRO A 38 7.71 -12.68 -4.56
C PRO A 38 8.57 -12.43 -3.31
N GLN A 39 9.25 -13.49 -2.84
CA GLN A 39 10.08 -13.44 -1.62
C GLN A 39 11.25 -12.46 -1.72
N SER A 40 11.77 -12.22 -2.93
CA SER A 40 12.85 -11.26 -3.18
C SER A 40 12.40 -9.80 -3.05
N ILE A 41 11.14 -9.51 -3.36
CA ILE A 41 10.60 -8.14 -3.40
C ILE A 41 10.00 -7.76 -2.05
N ALA A 42 9.38 -8.71 -1.34
CA ALA A 42 8.70 -8.43 -0.07
C ALA A 42 9.56 -7.63 0.94
N PRO A 43 10.85 -7.93 1.20
CA PRO A 43 11.67 -7.15 2.14
C PRO A 43 11.93 -5.70 1.71
N ILE A 44 11.83 -5.40 0.41
CA ILE A 44 12.13 -4.09 -0.18
C ILE A 44 10.89 -3.18 -0.12
N VAL A 45 9.69 -3.77 -0.24
CA VAL A 45 8.41 -3.05 -0.26
C VAL A 45 8.25 -2.00 0.85
N PRO A 46 8.53 -2.29 2.15
CA PRO A 46 8.35 -1.31 3.22
C PRO A 46 9.19 -0.05 3.04
N TRP A 47 10.42 -0.22 2.52
CA TRP A 47 11.33 0.88 2.24
C TRP A 47 10.85 1.72 1.06
N CYS A 48 10.34 1.07 0.02
CA CYS A 48 9.71 1.77 -1.10
C CYS A 48 8.49 2.57 -0.64
N GLU A 49 7.63 2.03 0.22
CA GLU A 49 6.47 2.74 0.75
C GLU A 49 6.85 3.98 1.55
N ILE A 50 7.85 3.87 2.44
CA ILE A 50 8.33 5.01 3.23
C ILE A 50 8.96 6.07 2.33
N ALA A 51 9.78 5.65 1.35
CA ALA A 51 10.41 6.57 0.41
C ALA A 51 9.36 7.32 -0.42
N LEU A 52 8.42 6.60 -1.05
CA LEU A 52 7.32 7.21 -1.80
C LEU A 52 6.49 8.14 -0.92
N GLY A 53 6.17 7.70 0.31
CA GLY A 53 5.38 8.49 1.25
C GLY A 53 6.07 9.79 1.67
N ALA A 54 7.36 9.73 2.01
CA ALA A 54 8.15 10.89 2.37
C ALA A 54 8.27 11.88 1.20
N LEU A 55 8.50 11.38 -0.02
CA LEU A 55 8.59 12.19 -1.23
C LEU A 55 7.27 12.89 -1.57
N LEU A 56 6.13 12.21 -1.38
CA LEU A 56 4.80 12.83 -1.51
C LEU A 56 4.61 13.93 -0.47
N ILE A 57 4.94 13.69 0.80
CA ILE A 57 4.77 14.67 1.88
C ILE A 57 5.54 15.97 1.58
N VAL A 58 6.80 15.86 1.16
CA VAL A 58 7.63 17.04 0.81
C VAL A 58 7.32 17.61 -0.58
N GLN A 59 6.30 17.09 -1.27
CA GLN A 59 5.87 17.51 -2.60
C GLN A 59 6.98 17.43 -3.67
N LEU A 60 7.87 16.44 -3.58
CA LEU A 60 8.90 16.24 -4.60
C LEU A 60 8.33 15.45 -5.78
N LYS A 61 8.06 16.14 -6.90
CA LYS A 61 7.47 15.56 -8.12
C LYS A 61 6.21 14.70 -7.83
N PRO A 62 5.18 15.28 -7.19
CA PRO A 62 4.03 14.51 -6.68
C PRO A 62 3.30 13.74 -7.78
N GLU A 63 3.28 14.21 -9.02
CA GLU A 63 2.70 13.50 -10.16
C GLU A 63 3.40 12.15 -10.43
N VAL A 64 4.74 12.16 -10.47
CA VAL A 64 5.55 10.95 -10.74
C VAL A 64 5.48 10.00 -9.54
N ILE A 65 5.65 10.52 -8.34
CA ILE A 65 5.62 9.70 -7.12
C ILE A 65 4.21 9.16 -6.85
N GLY A 66 3.18 9.94 -7.18
CA GLY A 66 1.77 9.54 -7.15
C GLY A 66 1.51 8.38 -8.11
N ALA A 67 2.04 8.43 -9.34
CA ALA A 67 1.93 7.33 -10.30
C ALA A 67 2.63 6.04 -9.81
N LEU A 68 3.80 6.15 -9.19
CA LEU A 68 4.49 5.01 -8.58
C LEU A 68 3.71 4.41 -7.40
N SER A 69 3.14 5.28 -6.56
CA SER A 69 2.30 4.88 -5.42
C SER A 69 1.01 4.20 -5.91
N LEU A 70 0.41 4.72 -6.97
CA LEU A 70 -0.75 4.13 -7.65
C LEU A 70 -0.43 2.72 -8.15
N ALA A 71 0.70 2.55 -8.86
CA ALA A 71 1.11 1.23 -9.36
C ALA A 71 1.27 0.21 -8.22
N LEU A 72 1.88 0.63 -7.10
CA LEU A 72 2.04 -0.21 -5.93
C LEU A 72 0.70 -0.59 -5.28
N LEU A 73 -0.20 0.38 -5.10
CA LEU A 73 -1.55 0.17 -4.57
C LEU A 73 -2.37 -0.77 -5.45
N VAL A 74 -2.29 -0.61 -6.78
CA VAL A 74 -2.95 -1.51 -7.74
C VAL A 74 -2.39 -2.92 -7.61
N ALA A 75 -1.07 -3.09 -7.53
CA ALA A 75 -0.45 -4.40 -7.35
C ALA A 75 -0.94 -5.10 -6.06
N PHE A 76 -0.99 -4.40 -4.93
CA PHE A 76 -1.55 -4.95 -3.69
C PHE A 76 -3.03 -5.32 -3.82
N THR A 77 -3.81 -4.47 -4.49
CA THR A 77 -5.24 -4.71 -4.69
C THR A 77 -5.48 -5.95 -5.54
N LEU A 78 -4.69 -6.14 -6.59
CA LEU A 78 -4.76 -7.34 -7.44
C LEU A 78 -4.38 -8.61 -6.67
N LEU A 79 -3.37 -8.56 -5.79
CA LEU A 79 -3.03 -9.70 -4.93
C LEU A 79 -4.18 -10.04 -3.96
N ILE A 80 -4.75 -9.02 -3.31
CA ILE A 80 -5.92 -9.17 -2.43
C ILE A 80 -7.10 -9.79 -3.18
N MET A 81 -7.44 -9.26 -4.36
CA MET A 81 -8.56 -9.76 -5.17
C MET A 81 -8.34 -11.20 -5.61
N ARG A 82 -7.13 -11.57 -6.05
CA ARG A 82 -6.80 -12.93 -6.44
C ARG A 82 -7.01 -13.92 -5.30
N GLN A 83 -6.58 -13.58 -4.08
CA GLN A 83 -6.77 -14.46 -2.92
C GLN A 83 -8.26 -14.57 -2.54
N LEU A 84 -9.01 -13.47 -2.55
CA LEU A 84 -10.46 -13.47 -2.31
C LEU A 84 -11.21 -14.31 -3.36
N GLN A 85 -10.82 -14.25 -4.63
CA GLN A 85 -11.40 -15.04 -5.72
C GLN A 85 -11.14 -16.54 -5.56
N LYS A 86 -10.01 -16.93 -4.98
CA LYS A 86 -9.72 -18.33 -4.62
C LYS A 86 -10.48 -18.80 -3.37
N GLY A 87 -11.23 -17.92 -2.70
CA GLY A 87 -11.86 -18.21 -1.41
C GLY A 87 -10.87 -18.21 -0.24
N GLU A 88 -9.60 -17.92 -0.49
CA GLU A 88 -8.56 -17.85 0.53
C GLU A 88 -8.63 -16.50 1.25
N ARG A 89 -8.56 -16.54 2.59
CA ARG A 89 -8.59 -15.33 3.42
C ARG A 89 -7.40 -15.25 4.38
N PRO A 90 -6.15 -15.22 3.86
CA PRO A 90 -5.01 -14.95 4.71
C PRO A 90 -5.15 -13.60 5.42
N VAL A 91 -4.36 -13.39 6.47
CA VAL A 91 -4.30 -12.10 7.17
C VAL A 91 -3.76 -11.01 6.23
N CYS A 92 -4.39 -9.83 6.27
CA CYS A 92 -3.98 -8.71 5.42
C CYS A 92 -2.73 -8.03 5.98
N ALA A 93 -1.57 -8.42 5.46
CA ALA A 93 -0.28 -7.89 5.91
C ALA A 93 0.07 -6.49 5.34
N CYS A 94 -0.70 -5.98 4.38
CA CYS A 94 -0.41 -4.70 3.70
C CYS A 94 -0.39 -3.48 4.65
N PHE A 95 -1.06 -3.54 5.79
CA PHE A 95 -1.00 -2.49 6.84
C PHE A 95 -0.55 -3.07 8.19
N GLY A 96 0.13 -4.21 8.14
CA GLY A 96 0.58 -4.97 9.29
C GLY A 96 -0.47 -5.19 10.37
N SER A 97 -0.08 -4.98 11.63
CA SER A 97 -0.91 -5.30 12.80
C SER A 97 -2.25 -4.55 12.85
N TRP A 98 -2.37 -3.43 12.13
CA TRP A 98 -3.63 -2.68 11.98
C TRP A 98 -4.69 -3.43 11.17
N SER A 99 -4.27 -4.44 10.41
CA SER A 99 -5.11 -5.18 9.49
C SER A 99 -5.00 -6.70 9.69
N SER A 100 -4.74 -7.14 10.92
CA SER A 100 -4.70 -8.55 11.36
C SER A 100 -6.02 -9.33 11.21
N LYS A 101 -7.04 -8.73 10.56
CA LYS A 101 -8.30 -9.40 10.25
C LYS A 101 -8.13 -10.25 8.99
N PRO A 102 -8.87 -11.36 8.86
CA PRO A 102 -8.92 -12.12 7.61
C PRO A 102 -9.30 -11.21 6.44
N LEU A 103 -8.72 -11.47 5.27
CA LEU A 103 -9.04 -10.70 4.07
C LEU A 103 -10.55 -10.64 3.82
N SER A 104 -11.01 -9.45 3.45
CA SER A 104 -12.39 -9.12 3.15
C SER A 104 -12.42 -8.05 2.06
N TRP A 105 -13.59 -7.91 1.43
CA TRP A 105 -13.85 -6.87 0.43
C TRP A 105 -13.63 -5.44 0.96
N ASN A 106 -13.68 -5.25 2.27
CA ASN A 106 -13.35 -3.96 2.90
C ASN A 106 -11.90 -3.53 2.65
N HIS A 107 -10.95 -4.46 2.51
CA HIS A 107 -9.57 -4.10 2.16
C HIS A 107 -9.44 -3.62 0.72
N VAL A 108 -10.23 -4.19 -0.20
CA VAL A 108 -10.32 -3.72 -1.59
C VAL A 108 -10.91 -2.32 -1.61
N ALA A 109 -12.01 -2.07 -0.89
CA ALA A 109 -12.63 -0.76 -0.79
C ALA A 109 -11.68 0.30 -0.20
N ARG A 110 -10.94 -0.04 0.86
CA ARG A 110 -9.92 0.85 1.45
C ARG A 110 -8.83 1.20 0.41
N ASN A 111 -8.28 0.20 -0.28
CA ASN A 111 -7.27 0.45 -1.30
C ASN A 111 -7.82 1.26 -2.48
N ALA A 112 -9.08 1.04 -2.88
CA ALA A 112 -9.74 1.83 -3.91
C ALA A 112 -9.82 3.32 -3.53
N GLY A 113 -10.07 3.63 -2.25
CA GLY A 113 -9.99 5.00 -1.73
C GLY A 113 -8.59 5.61 -1.84
N PHE A 114 -7.54 4.85 -1.50
CA PHE A 114 -6.16 5.31 -1.67
C PHE A 114 -5.74 5.46 -3.14
N ILE A 115 -6.24 4.59 -4.03
CA ILE A 115 -6.08 4.71 -5.48
C ILE A 115 -6.71 6.02 -5.97
N ALA A 116 -7.91 6.36 -5.49
CA ALA A 116 -8.55 7.63 -5.84
C ALA A 116 -7.71 8.84 -5.37
N LEU A 117 -7.14 8.81 -4.17
CA LEU A 117 -6.21 9.85 -3.70
C LEU A 117 -4.96 9.95 -4.57
N ALA A 118 -4.42 8.82 -5.03
CA ALA A 118 -3.28 8.80 -5.93
C ALA A 118 -3.64 9.43 -7.29
N VAL A 119 -4.81 9.11 -7.85
CA VAL A 119 -5.30 9.73 -9.08
C VAL A 119 -5.47 11.24 -8.90
N ILE A 120 -6.09 11.70 -7.80
CA ILE A 120 -6.24 13.12 -7.50
C ILE A 120 -4.89 13.82 -7.40
N THR A 121 -3.90 13.18 -6.75
CA THR A 121 -2.52 13.70 -6.64
C THR A 121 -1.85 13.88 -8.00
N ILE A 122 -2.18 13.05 -9.00
CA ILE A 122 -1.60 13.10 -10.34
C ILE A 122 -2.25 14.19 -11.20
N VAL A 123 -3.54 14.47 -10.99
CA VAL A 123 -4.33 15.31 -11.92
C VAL A 123 -4.75 16.68 -11.38
N ALA A 124 -4.55 16.98 -10.08
CA ALA A 124 -5.05 18.20 -9.40
C ALA A 124 -3.98 18.93 -8.58
#